data_AF-A0A2N3BJ46-F1
#
_entry.id   AF-A0A2N3BJ46-F1
#
_cell.length_a   1.000
_cell.length_b   1.000
_cell.length_c   1.000
_cell.angle_alpha   90.00
_cell.angle_beta   90.00
_cell.angle_gamma   90.00
#
_symmetry.space_group_name_H-M   'P 1'
#
loop_
_entity.id
_entity.type
_entity.pdbx_description
1 polymer ?
#
loop_
_entity_poly.entity_id
_entity_poly.type
_entity_poly.pdbx_seq_one_letter_code
_entity_poly.pdbx_strand_id
1 'polypeptide(L)'
;MLPCRFLVLLGTRLHRAGGFCQDHFISEIPVTISPKRLTVGVPDLAAVHKTIEERLRAGIDAMTRAERQLASHLLHHYPVAALGSITALAKGAEVSSPTVVRLVQKLGFSGYTDFQGGIRSEVEERLISPLAKHDRWAGGVPDTHILNRFADAVLRNLHATLAQIDHAEFDAAAALMADSARKVYATGGRITHAMAEYFVTHMKVIRPGVSLISDMSNAWPPALIEMVPGDVLLAFDIRRYENNVLQLVEMAAEQGAEVVLITDPWVSPAAAHARYRFSAQIEVPSAWDSTVAIQVLVETLMAAVQSLTWQQTETRMKRLEELYARARFFRRAK
;
A
#
# COMPACT_ATOMS: atom_id res chain seq x y z
N MET A 1 -21.12 -39.75 -1.70
CA MET A 1 -20.61 -40.19 -0.39
C MET A 1 -19.43 -41.12 -0.60
N LEU A 2 -18.20 -40.64 -0.46
CA LEU A 2 -16.99 -41.43 -0.13
C LEU A 2 -15.85 -40.43 0.20
N PRO A 3 -14.97 -40.74 1.16
CA PRO A 3 -14.16 -39.73 1.85
C PRO A 3 -12.68 -39.70 1.42
N CYS A 4 -12.05 -38.58 1.79
CA CYS A 4 -10.62 -38.29 1.71
C CYS A 4 -9.72 -39.32 2.39
N ARG A 5 -8.53 -39.53 1.83
CA ARG A 5 -7.30 -39.80 2.60
C ARG A 5 -6.08 -39.22 1.90
N PHE A 6 -5.48 -38.23 2.57
CA PHE A 6 -4.13 -37.71 2.34
C PHE A 6 -3.10 -38.83 2.57
N LEU A 7 -2.12 -38.98 1.69
CA LEU A 7 -0.94 -39.79 1.92
C LEU A 7 0.32 -38.94 1.68
N VAL A 8 0.96 -38.57 2.79
CA VAL A 8 2.31 -38.00 2.86
C VAL A 8 3.28 -39.18 2.75
N LEU A 9 4.22 -39.12 1.80
CA LEU A 9 5.29 -40.13 1.66
C LEU A 9 6.66 -39.46 1.87
N LEU A 10 7.17 -39.63 3.10
CA LEU A 10 8.58 -39.54 3.47
C LEU A 10 9.29 -40.81 2.98
N GLY A 11 10.49 -40.65 2.42
CA GLY A 11 11.18 -41.67 1.64
C GLY A 11 11.76 -42.85 2.43
N THR A 12 12.05 -43.94 1.71
CA THR A 12 13.31 -44.72 1.81
C THR A 12 13.32 -45.90 0.82
N ARG A 13 14.50 -46.09 0.19
CA ARG A 13 15.06 -47.32 -0.42
C ARG A 13 14.37 -47.94 -1.66
N LEU A 14 14.93 -47.67 -2.84
CA LEU A 14 14.76 -48.50 -4.03
C LEU A 14 15.66 -49.76 -3.96
N HIS A 15 15.05 -50.89 -4.30
CA HIS A 15 15.68 -52.18 -4.60
C HIS A 15 16.15 -52.21 -6.07
N ARG A 16 17.30 -52.82 -6.35
CA ARG A 16 17.81 -53.08 -7.70
C ARG A 16 17.03 -54.24 -8.37
N ALA A 17 16.65 -54.06 -9.63
CA ALA A 17 16.55 -55.12 -10.63
C ALA A 17 16.84 -54.51 -12.01
N GLY A 18 17.80 -55.09 -12.73
CA GLY A 18 18.36 -54.55 -13.97
C GLY A 18 17.61 -54.97 -15.25
N GLY A 19 17.90 -54.24 -16.33
CA GLY A 19 17.45 -54.53 -17.69
C GLY A 19 17.93 -53.48 -18.68
N PHE A 20 19.03 -53.80 -19.37
CA PHE A 20 19.75 -53.11 -20.44
C PHE A 20 18.94 -52.25 -21.45
N CYS A 21 19.43 -51.04 -21.75
CA CYS A 21 19.53 -50.50 -23.13
C CYS A 21 20.55 -49.34 -23.18
N GLN A 22 21.43 -49.36 -24.19
CA GLN A 22 22.69 -48.61 -24.29
C GLN A 22 22.55 -47.12 -24.67
N ASP A 23 23.34 -46.30 -23.96
CA ASP A 23 24.21 -45.18 -24.37
C ASP A 23 23.76 -44.20 -25.47
N HIS A 24 23.49 -42.94 -25.06
CA HIS A 24 24.04 -41.73 -25.69
C HIS A 24 24.28 -40.64 -24.62
N PHE A 25 25.57 -40.44 -24.34
CA PHE A 25 26.28 -39.32 -23.72
C PHE A 25 25.49 -38.00 -23.48
N ILE A 26 25.22 -37.67 -22.22
CA ILE A 26 25.18 -36.28 -21.74
C ILE A 26 26.05 -36.23 -20.48
N SER A 27 27.12 -35.45 -20.54
CA SER A 27 28.05 -35.21 -19.46
C SER A 27 27.35 -34.67 -18.20
N GLU A 28 27.39 -35.42 -17.10
CA GLU A 28 27.02 -34.93 -15.78
C GLU A 28 28.05 -33.89 -15.32
N ILE A 29 27.61 -32.65 -15.11
CA ILE A 29 28.33 -31.66 -14.30
C ILE A 29 27.88 -31.89 -12.85
N PRO A 30 28.75 -32.31 -11.92
CA PRO A 30 28.34 -32.50 -10.53
C PRO A 30 28.23 -31.14 -9.83
N VAL A 31 27.01 -30.61 -9.73
CA VAL A 31 26.72 -29.47 -8.85
C VAL A 31 26.73 -29.96 -7.41
N THR A 32 27.87 -29.79 -6.74
CA THR A 32 28.02 -30.05 -5.32
C THR A 32 27.40 -28.88 -4.55
N ILE A 33 26.13 -28.99 -4.15
CA ILE A 33 25.48 -27.99 -3.29
C ILE A 33 25.97 -28.22 -1.84
N SER A 34 26.99 -27.48 -1.44
CA SER A 34 27.42 -27.39 -0.05
C SER A 34 26.41 -26.53 0.74
N PRO A 35 25.97 -26.92 1.95
CA PRO A 35 25.04 -26.13 2.73
C PRO A 35 25.78 -24.99 3.42
N LYS A 36 26.21 -23.98 2.65
CA LYS A 36 26.56 -22.69 3.25
C LYS A 36 25.26 -22.03 3.67
N ARG A 37 25.00 -22.11 4.97
CA ARG A 37 23.99 -21.33 5.69
C ARG A 37 24.17 -19.86 5.28
N LEU A 38 23.36 -19.38 4.35
CA LEU A 38 23.26 -17.95 4.02
C LEU A 38 22.66 -17.26 5.23
N THR A 39 23.50 -16.84 6.17
CA THR A 39 23.14 -15.74 7.05
C THR A 39 23.13 -14.49 6.18
N VAL A 40 21.96 -14.16 5.63
CA VAL A 40 21.72 -12.82 5.08
C VAL A 40 21.82 -11.88 6.28
N GLY A 41 23.00 -11.28 6.46
CA GLY A 41 23.17 -10.18 7.40
C GLY A 41 22.33 -9.03 6.87
N VAL A 42 21.24 -8.72 7.58
CA VAL A 42 20.48 -7.49 7.37
C VAL A 42 21.48 -6.35 7.58
N PRO A 43 21.79 -5.53 6.55
CA PRO A 43 22.66 -4.38 6.74
C PRO A 43 22.05 -3.45 7.78
N ASP A 44 22.90 -2.88 8.63
CA ASP A 44 22.54 -1.87 9.62
C ASP A 44 21.61 -0.81 8.99
N LEU A 45 20.39 -0.70 9.54
CA LEU A 45 19.25 0.09 9.06
C LEU A 45 19.44 1.60 9.30
N ALA A 46 20.68 2.09 9.19
CA ALA A 46 21.07 3.40 9.63
C ALA A 46 20.50 4.51 8.70
N ALA A 47 19.51 5.20 9.24
CA ALA A 47 18.98 6.52 8.89
C ALA A 47 18.16 6.61 7.58
N VAL A 48 16.99 5.96 7.56
CA VAL A 48 15.83 6.55 6.87
C VAL A 48 15.55 7.89 7.55
N HIS A 49 15.56 9.00 6.81
CA HIS A 49 15.04 10.26 7.31
C HIS A 49 13.55 10.07 7.56
N LYS A 50 13.16 9.82 8.81
CA LYS A 50 11.76 9.63 9.16
C LYS A 50 10.98 10.89 8.85
N THR A 51 9.88 10.74 8.11
CA THR A 51 8.96 11.85 7.87
C THR A 51 8.37 12.33 9.19
N ILE A 52 7.87 13.55 9.21
CA ILE A 52 7.20 14.13 10.37
C ILE A 52 5.99 13.27 10.77
N GLU A 53 5.28 12.70 9.81
CA GLU A 53 4.19 11.77 10.07
C GLU A 53 4.67 10.52 10.81
N GLU A 54 5.73 9.89 10.33
CA GLU A 54 6.30 8.69 10.96
C GLU A 54 6.78 8.97 12.39
N ARG A 55 7.37 10.15 12.63
CA ARG A 55 7.77 10.58 13.98
C ARG A 55 6.56 10.77 14.89
N LEU A 56 5.48 11.37 14.37
CA LEU A 56 4.24 11.56 15.10
C LEU A 56 3.61 10.22 15.49
N ARG A 57 3.50 9.27 14.53
CA ARG A 57 2.95 7.94 14.79
C ARG A 57 3.81 7.13 15.76
N ALA A 58 5.12 7.09 15.56
CA ALA A 58 6.03 6.34 16.42
C ALA A 58 6.09 6.89 17.86
N GLY A 59 5.83 8.18 18.05
CA GLY A 59 5.84 8.82 19.37
C GLY A 59 4.50 8.80 20.11
N ILE A 60 3.41 8.35 19.47
CA ILE A 60 2.03 8.63 19.93
C ILE A 60 1.73 8.06 21.32
N ASP A 61 2.30 6.89 21.65
CA ASP A 61 2.09 6.24 22.94
C ASP A 61 2.73 7.00 24.11
N ALA A 62 3.84 7.69 23.84
CA ALA A 62 4.54 8.50 24.82
C ALA A 62 3.93 9.90 25.00
N MET A 63 2.91 10.28 24.21
CA MET A 63 2.32 11.61 24.21
C MET A 63 1.25 11.80 25.31
N THR A 64 1.21 13.00 25.89
CA THR A 64 0.11 13.40 26.79
C THR A 64 -1.22 13.47 26.03
N ARG A 65 -2.36 13.57 26.72
CA ARG A 65 -3.67 13.70 26.06
C ARG A 65 -3.73 14.88 25.10
N ALA A 66 -3.25 16.05 25.51
CA ALA A 66 -3.24 17.24 24.66
C ALA A 66 -2.25 17.12 23.49
N GLU A 67 -1.11 16.46 23.70
CA GLU A 67 -0.16 16.16 22.61
C GLU A 67 -0.75 15.18 21.60
N ARG A 68 -1.46 14.14 22.04
CA ARG A 68 -2.15 13.19 21.15
C ARG A 68 -3.26 13.84 20.35
N GLN A 69 -4.02 14.76 20.96
CA GLN A 69 -5.03 15.54 20.25
C GLN A 69 -4.40 16.40 19.15
N LEU A 70 -3.30 17.10 19.48
CA LEU A 70 -2.54 17.86 18.50
C LEU A 70 -1.93 16.98 17.40
N ALA A 71 -1.34 15.83 17.76
CA ALA A 71 -0.78 14.88 16.81
C ALA A 71 -1.85 14.33 15.87
N SER A 72 -3.02 13.96 16.40
CA SER A 72 -4.16 13.52 15.60
C SER A 72 -4.61 14.60 14.63
N HIS A 73 -4.78 15.84 15.09
CA HIS A 73 -5.14 16.97 14.21
C HIS A 73 -4.09 17.20 13.10
N LEU A 74 -2.80 17.16 13.44
CA LEU A 74 -1.71 17.25 12.48
C LEU A 74 -1.76 16.12 11.46
N LEU A 75 -1.95 14.88 11.90
CA LEU A 75 -2.01 13.70 11.02
C LEU A 75 -3.19 13.78 10.05
N HIS A 76 -4.35 14.29 10.48
CA HIS A 76 -5.54 14.43 9.63
C HIS A 76 -5.44 15.59 8.62
N HIS A 77 -4.77 16.68 8.98
CA HIS A 77 -4.73 17.90 8.17
C HIS A 77 -3.33 18.25 7.64
N TYR A 78 -2.44 17.25 7.56
CA TYR A 78 -1.09 17.39 7.04
C TYR A 78 -1.10 17.64 5.52
N PRO A 79 -0.21 18.49 4.96
CA PRO A 79 0.74 19.39 5.63
C PRO A 79 0.15 20.76 5.99
N VAL A 80 -1.08 21.06 5.54
CA VAL A 80 -1.66 22.41 5.54
C VAL A 80 -1.78 23.00 6.93
N ALA A 81 -2.31 22.24 7.90
CA ALA A 81 -2.49 22.71 9.28
C ALA A 81 -1.16 23.14 9.93
N ALA A 82 -0.07 22.52 9.50
CA ALA A 82 1.24 22.74 10.08
C ALA A 82 2.04 23.87 9.40
N LEU A 83 1.66 24.27 8.18
CA LEU A 83 2.23 25.42 7.47
C LEU A 83 1.59 26.77 7.88
N GLY A 84 0.48 26.74 8.63
CA GLY A 84 -0.16 27.93 9.21
C GLY A 84 0.62 28.55 10.38
N SER A 85 0.04 29.53 11.06
CA SER A 85 0.66 30.07 12.29
C SER A 85 0.50 29.08 13.46
N ILE A 86 1.41 29.16 14.45
CA ILE A 86 1.31 28.36 15.67
C ILE A 86 -0.03 28.56 16.39
N THR A 87 -0.58 29.77 16.33
CA THR A 87 -1.87 30.13 16.91
C THR A 87 -3.04 29.50 16.16
N ALA A 88 -2.98 29.46 14.82
CA ALA A 88 -3.99 28.80 14.00
C ALA A 88 -3.98 27.29 14.24
N LEU A 89 -2.80 26.67 14.28
CA LEU A 89 -2.64 25.25 14.59
C LEU A 89 -3.14 24.92 16.00
N ALA A 90 -2.73 25.69 17.01
CA ALA A 90 -3.18 25.51 18.39
C ALA A 90 -4.71 25.59 18.49
N LYS A 91 -5.32 26.58 17.82
CA LYS A 91 -6.77 26.75 17.76
C LYS A 91 -7.46 25.58 17.06
N GLY A 92 -6.97 25.15 15.90
CA GLY A 92 -7.54 24.04 15.12
C GLY A 92 -7.49 22.71 15.86
N ALA A 93 -6.43 22.48 16.63
CA ALA A 93 -6.29 21.31 17.49
C ALA A 93 -6.93 21.44 18.88
N GLU A 94 -7.53 22.59 19.20
CA GLU A 94 -8.09 22.92 20.52
C GLU A 94 -7.09 22.76 21.69
N VAL A 95 -5.84 23.17 21.46
CA VAL A 95 -4.77 23.16 22.46
C VAL A 95 -4.14 24.54 22.63
N SER A 96 -3.27 24.69 23.63
CA SER A 96 -2.49 25.92 23.83
C SER A 96 -1.24 25.95 22.94
N SER A 97 -0.78 27.13 22.53
CA SER A 97 0.49 27.28 21.77
C SER A 97 1.70 26.66 22.49
N PRO A 98 1.86 26.73 23.82
CA PRO A 98 2.91 26.00 24.54
C PRO A 98 2.84 24.48 24.38
N THR A 99 1.64 23.90 24.22
CA THR A 99 1.51 22.47 23.89
C THR A 99 2.09 22.17 22.52
N VAL A 100 1.88 23.05 21.54
CA VAL A 100 2.48 22.92 20.20
C VAL A 100 4.00 22.93 20.27
N VAL A 101 4.60 23.90 20.98
CA VAL A 101 6.06 23.98 21.15
C VAL A 101 6.63 22.72 21.81
N ARG A 102 5.99 22.23 22.87
CA ARG A 102 6.44 21.01 23.55
C ARG A 102 6.40 19.79 22.64
N LEU A 103 5.34 19.62 21.85
CA LEU A 103 5.24 18.49 20.92
C LEU A 103 6.34 18.55 19.86
N VAL A 104 6.55 19.68 19.19
CA VAL A 104 7.57 19.77 18.13
C VAL A 104 8.99 19.56 18.68
N GLN A 105 9.27 20.03 19.89
CA GLN A 105 10.53 19.74 20.59
C GLN A 105 10.70 18.26 20.89
N LYS A 106 9.64 17.59 21.33
CA LYS A 106 9.62 16.15 21.56
C LYS A 106 9.82 15.33 20.27
N LEU A 107 9.44 15.87 19.12
CA LEU A 107 9.70 15.30 17.79
C LEU A 107 11.12 15.58 17.27
N GLY A 108 11.95 16.29 18.05
CA GLY A 108 13.35 16.57 17.74
C GLY A 108 13.60 17.88 16.99
N PHE A 109 12.63 18.79 16.93
CA PHE A 109 12.80 20.11 16.33
C PHE A 109 13.16 21.16 17.38
N SER A 110 13.99 22.13 17.05
CA SER A 110 14.40 23.20 17.98
C SER A 110 13.23 24.13 18.37
N GLY A 111 12.20 24.21 17.52
CA GLY A 111 10.98 24.98 17.75
C GLY A 111 10.01 24.90 16.57
N TYR A 112 8.94 25.69 16.61
CA TYR A 112 7.89 25.63 15.58
C TYR A 112 8.38 26.07 14.19
N THR A 113 9.25 27.08 14.09
CA THR A 113 9.80 27.52 12.80
C THR A 113 10.68 26.45 12.14
N ASP A 114 11.48 25.73 12.94
CA ASP A 114 12.31 24.61 12.46
C ASP A 114 11.44 23.43 12.00
N PHE A 115 10.40 23.11 12.76
CA PHE A 115 9.36 22.16 12.36
C PHE A 115 8.71 22.54 11.02
N GLN A 116 8.30 23.81 10.84
CA GLN A 116 7.77 24.29 9.56
C GLN A 116 8.79 24.21 8.41
N GLY A 117 10.07 24.41 8.70
CA GLY A 117 11.16 24.20 7.75
C GLY A 117 11.20 22.75 7.27
N GLY A 118 11.17 21.78 8.20
CA GLY A 118 11.10 20.36 7.86
C GLY A 118 9.89 19.99 7.00
N ILE A 119 8.72 20.56 7.29
CA ILE A 119 7.51 20.35 6.47
C ILE A 119 7.67 20.93 5.09
N ARG A 120 8.25 22.13 4.97
CA ARG A 120 8.50 22.75 3.66
C ARG A 120 9.43 21.89 2.83
N SER A 121 10.50 21.34 3.44
CA SER A 121 11.39 20.39 2.76
C SER A 121 10.64 19.13 2.32
N GLU A 122 9.78 18.56 3.16
CA GLU A 122 8.93 17.43 2.75
C GLU A 122 7.95 17.78 1.62
N VAL A 123 7.41 18.99 1.59
CA VAL A 123 6.55 19.48 0.49
C VAL A 123 7.35 19.68 -0.79
N GLU A 124 8.56 20.21 -0.71
CA GLU A 124 9.48 20.32 -1.83
C GLU A 124 9.84 18.94 -2.39
N GLU A 125 10.08 17.95 -1.52
CA GLU A 125 10.33 16.56 -1.94
C GLU A 125 9.21 15.94 -2.77
N ARG A 126 7.94 16.29 -2.50
CA ARG A 126 6.77 15.87 -3.31
C ARG A 126 6.82 16.39 -4.73
N LEU A 127 7.39 17.57 -4.93
CA LEU A 127 7.42 18.28 -6.21
C LEU A 127 8.66 17.95 -7.04
N ILE A 128 9.63 17.22 -6.48
CA ILE A 128 10.85 16.79 -7.16
C ILE A 128 10.50 16.14 -8.51
N SER A 129 11.24 16.55 -9.56
CA SER A 129 11.10 15.99 -10.90
C SER A 129 11.79 14.63 -11.02
N PRO A 130 11.31 13.75 -11.91
CA PRO A 130 12.02 12.50 -12.21
C PRO A 130 13.50 12.72 -12.56
N LEU A 131 13.82 13.83 -13.24
CA LEU A 131 15.19 14.23 -13.58
C LEU A 131 16.03 14.53 -12.32
N ALA A 132 15.51 15.35 -11.41
CA ALA A 132 16.21 15.65 -10.16
C ALA A 132 16.36 14.42 -9.25
N LYS A 133 15.41 13.48 -9.29
CA LYS A 133 15.52 12.19 -8.57
C LYS A 133 16.62 11.32 -9.15
N HIS A 134 16.73 11.25 -10.49
CA HIS A 134 17.83 10.55 -11.15
C HIS A 134 19.20 11.10 -10.73
N ASP A 135 19.36 12.43 -10.75
CA ASP A 135 20.63 13.08 -10.41
C ASP A 135 21.04 12.85 -8.94
N ARG A 136 20.08 12.82 -8.01
CA ARG A 136 20.31 12.46 -6.59
C ARG A 136 20.91 11.06 -6.44
N TRP A 137 20.43 10.11 -7.24
CA TRP A 137 20.92 8.73 -7.21
C TRP A 137 22.17 8.50 -8.06
N ALA A 138 22.56 9.43 -8.93
CA ALA A 138 23.78 9.31 -9.73
C ALA A 138 25.07 9.45 -8.90
N GLY A 139 25.02 10.12 -7.73
CA GLY A 139 26.21 10.56 -6.98
C GLY A 139 26.59 9.79 -5.72
N GLY A 140 25.87 8.74 -5.30
CA GLY A 140 26.08 8.15 -3.96
C GLY A 140 25.60 6.71 -3.77
N VAL A 141 25.47 5.94 -4.84
CA VAL A 141 24.87 4.61 -4.80
C VAL A 141 25.94 3.53 -4.65
N PRO A 142 25.75 2.50 -3.77
CA PRO A 142 26.68 1.38 -3.64
C PRO A 142 27.01 0.73 -4.99
N ASP A 143 28.24 0.23 -5.14
CA ASP A 143 28.73 -0.38 -6.38
C ASP A 143 28.23 -1.84 -6.58
N THR A 144 26.97 -2.08 -6.26
CA THR A 144 26.28 -3.37 -6.46
C THR A 144 25.34 -3.29 -7.66
N HIS A 145 25.02 -4.42 -8.28
CA HIS A 145 24.16 -4.45 -9.47
C HIS A 145 22.78 -3.79 -9.22
N ILE A 146 22.22 -3.12 -10.23
CA ILE A 146 20.95 -2.36 -10.12
C ILE A 146 19.79 -3.22 -9.58
N LEU A 147 19.71 -4.49 -9.97
CA LEU A 147 18.71 -5.44 -9.45
C LEU A 147 18.75 -5.54 -7.93
N ASN A 148 19.95 -5.68 -7.35
CA ASN A 148 20.12 -5.83 -5.91
C ASN A 148 19.78 -4.52 -5.19
N ARG A 149 20.28 -3.39 -5.68
CA ARG A 149 20.01 -2.08 -5.06
C ARG A 149 18.54 -1.70 -5.09
N PHE A 150 17.87 -1.97 -6.20
CA PHE A 150 16.44 -1.75 -6.33
C PHE A 150 15.67 -2.68 -5.41
N ALA A 151 15.99 -3.98 -5.39
CA ALA A 151 15.36 -4.95 -4.50
C ALA A 151 15.55 -4.58 -3.03
N ASP A 152 16.75 -4.20 -2.61
CA ASP A 152 17.05 -3.77 -1.24
C ASP A 152 16.21 -2.54 -0.86
N ALA A 153 16.07 -1.56 -1.76
CA ALA A 153 15.22 -0.39 -1.53
C ALA A 153 13.74 -0.77 -1.41
N VAL A 154 13.24 -1.65 -2.29
CA VAL A 154 11.86 -2.15 -2.23
C VAL A 154 11.59 -2.92 -0.94
N LEU A 155 12.51 -3.79 -0.51
CA LEU A 155 12.36 -4.55 0.74
C LEU A 155 12.34 -3.61 1.95
N ARG A 156 13.20 -2.58 1.98
CA ARG A 156 13.15 -1.55 3.03
C ARG A 156 11.82 -0.81 3.03
N ASN A 157 11.33 -0.38 1.87
CA ASN A 157 10.04 0.28 1.75
C ASN A 157 8.90 -0.59 2.26
N LEU A 158 8.92 -1.88 1.93
CA LEU A 158 7.91 -2.82 2.39
C LEU A 158 7.92 -2.95 3.92
N HIS A 159 9.09 -3.17 4.52
CA HIS A 159 9.22 -3.25 5.98
C HIS A 159 8.75 -1.97 6.68
N ALA A 160 9.17 -0.80 6.20
CA ALA A 160 8.77 0.48 6.76
C ALA A 160 7.26 0.73 6.60
N THR A 161 6.67 0.37 5.46
CA THR A 161 5.23 0.47 5.19
C THR A 161 4.42 -0.41 6.15
N LEU A 162 4.81 -1.66 6.32
CA LEU A 162 4.09 -2.58 7.20
C LEU A 162 4.22 -2.19 8.68
N ALA A 163 5.36 -1.65 9.08
CA ALA A 163 5.59 -1.23 10.47
C ALA A 163 4.74 -0.02 10.90
N GLN A 164 4.22 0.78 9.97
CA GLN A 164 3.43 1.98 10.28
C GLN A 164 1.91 1.79 10.14
N ILE A 165 1.46 0.67 9.58
CA ILE A 165 0.03 0.42 9.39
C ILE A 165 -0.59 -0.01 10.72
N ASP A 166 -1.65 0.68 11.11
CA ASP A 166 -2.51 0.24 12.20
C ASP A 166 -3.37 -0.93 11.72
N HIS A 167 -3.16 -2.10 12.33
CA HIS A 167 -3.88 -3.31 11.98
C HIS A 167 -5.39 -3.20 12.25
N ALA A 168 -5.81 -2.46 13.28
CA ALA A 168 -7.24 -2.29 13.57
C ALA A 168 -7.93 -1.42 12.51
N GLU A 169 -7.26 -0.37 12.02
CA GLU A 169 -7.76 0.44 10.90
C GLU A 169 -7.81 -0.38 9.60
N PHE A 170 -6.77 -1.19 9.35
CA PHE A 170 -6.72 -2.10 8.20
C PHE A 170 -7.88 -3.11 8.22
N ASP A 171 -8.08 -3.78 9.35
CA ASP A 171 -9.15 -4.76 9.53
C ASP A 171 -10.53 -4.12 9.39
N ALA A 172 -10.71 -2.90 9.90
CA ALA A 172 -11.96 -2.15 9.76
C ALA A 172 -12.24 -1.76 8.29
N ALA A 173 -11.23 -1.32 7.54
CA ALA A 173 -11.36 -1.04 6.12
C ALA A 173 -11.71 -2.31 5.31
N ALA A 174 -11.05 -3.44 5.61
CA ALA A 174 -11.37 -4.72 4.99
C ALA A 174 -12.80 -5.17 5.32
N ALA A 175 -13.25 -5.02 6.56
CA ALA A 175 -14.61 -5.36 6.98
C ALA A 175 -15.68 -4.52 6.24
N LEU A 176 -15.43 -3.23 6.01
CA LEU A 176 -16.32 -2.39 5.21
C LEU A 176 -16.43 -2.89 3.76
N MET A 177 -15.30 -3.22 3.13
CA MET A 177 -15.27 -3.74 1.76
C MET A 177 -15.88 -5.14 1.63
N ALA A 178 -15.84 -5.92 2.70
CA ALA A 178 -16.42 -7.26 2.78
C ALA A 178 -17.95 -7.25 2.90
N ASP A 179 -18.55 -6.17 3.39
CA ASP A 179 -20.01 -6.08 3.51
C ASP A 179 -20.67 -6.08 2.13
N SER A 180 -21.41 -7.15 1.84
CA SER A 180 -22.14 -7.33 0.59
C SER A 180 -23.19 -6.26 0.30
N ALA A 181 -23.67 -5.54 1.32
CA ALA A 181 -24.65 -4.46 1.17
C ALA A 181 -24.04 -3.16 0.61
N ARG A 182 -22.72 -3.00 0.68
CA ARG A 182 -21.99 -1.81 0.21
C ARG A 182 -21.44 -2.03 -1.19
N LYS A 183 -21.61 -1.08 -2.10
CA LYS A 183 -20.83 -1.05 -3.34
C LYS A 183 -19.39 -0.62 -3.02
N VAL A 184 -18.42 -1.15 -3.76
CA VAL A 184 -17.01 -0.77 -3.66
C VAL A 184 -16.58 -0.18 -4.99
N TYR A 185 -16.18 1.07 -4.95
CA TYR A 185 -15.63 1.80 -6.07
C TYR A 185 -14.12 1.89 -5.92
N ALA A 186 -13.37 1.86 -7.02
CA ALA A 186 -11.94 2.18 -6.99
C ALA A 186 -11.59 3.23 -8.03
N THR A 187 -10.63 4.09 -7.71
CA THR A 187 -10.11 5.12 -8.61
C THR A 187 -8.63 5.40 -8.33
N GLY A 188 -7.91 5.89 -9.32
CA GLY A 188 -6.55 6.37 -9.16
C GLY A 188 -6.20 7.40 -10.24
N GLY A 189 -5.17 8.19 -9.98
CA GLY A 189 -4.59 9.11 -10.95
C GLY A 189 -3.92 8.40 -12.12
N ARG A 190 -3.22 9.15 -12.96
CA ARG A 190 -2.62 8.71 -14.24
C ARG A 190 -1.73 7.47 -14.14
N ILE A 191 -1.00 7.28 -13.05
CA ILE A 191 -0.14 6.10 -12.83
C ILE A 191 -0.87 5.05 -11.98
N THR A 192 -1.58 5.48 -10.94
CA THR A 192 -2.23 4.58 -9.98
C THR A 192 -3.54 3.98 -10.47
N HIS A 193 -4.08 4.45 -11.59
CA HIS A 193 -5.24 3.85 -12.27
C HIS A 193 -5.04 2.36 -12.51
N ALA A 194 -3.83 1.93 -12.89
CA ALA A 194 -3.51 0.52 -13.08
C ALA A 194 -3.70 -0.33 -11.81
N MET A 195 -3.49 0.26 -10.62
CA MET A 195 -3.72 -0.42 -9.33
C MET A 195 -5.22 -0.52 -9.02
N ALA A 196 -6.00 0.52 -9.32
CA ALA A 196 -7.45 0.50 -9.22
C ALA A 196 -8.07 -0.54 -10.18
N GLU A 197 -7.59 -0.60 -11.42
CA GLU A 197 -7.99 -1.62 -12.40
C GLU A 197 -7.63 -3.04 -11.94
N TYR A 198 -6.40 -3.23 -11.44
CA TYR A 198 -5.95 -4.51 -10.89
C TYR A 198 -6.86 -4.96 -9.74
N PHE A 199 -7.12 -4.06 -8.77
CA PHE A 199 -8.01 -4.32 -7.64
C PHE A 199 -9.41 -4.71 -8.12
N VAL A 200 -10.04 -3.89 -8.96
CA VAL A 200 -11.41 -4.14 -9.44
C VAL A 200 -11.50 -5.46 -10.21
N THR A 201 -10.50 -5.77 -11.03
CA THR A 201 -10.46 -7.00 -11.83
C THR A 201 -10.53 -8.24 -10.95
N HIS A 202 -9.74 -8.30 -9.89
CA HIS A 202 -9.71 -9.44 -8.98
C HIS A 202 -10.89 -9.42 -8.01
N MET A 203 -11.22 -8.25 -7.48
CA MET A 203 -12.25 -8.09 -6.46
C MET A 203 -13.65 -8.41 -7.01
N LYS A 204 -13.89 -8.23 -8.32
CA LYS A 204 -15.09 -8.73 -9.00
C LYS A 204 -15.25 -10.25 -8.97
N VAL A 205 -14.14 -11.00 -8.87
CA VAL A 205 -14.22 -12.46 -8.66
C VAL A 205 -14.66 -12.73 -7.22
N ILE A 206 -14.07 -12.03 -6.26
CA ILE A 206 -14.32 -12.17 -4.81
C ILE A 206 -15.77 -11.85 -4.46
N ARG A 207 -16.31 -10.71 -4.91
CA ARG A 207 -17.68 -10.28 -4.58
C ARG A 207 -18.36 -9.46 -5.68
N PRO A 208 -19.71 -9.37 -5.70
CA PRO A 208 -20.43 -8.44 -6.58
C PRO A 208 -20.30 -6.99 -6.08
N GLY A 209 -20.80 -6.04 -6.89
CA GLY A 209 -20.90 -4.64 -6.46
C GLY A 209 -19.57 -3.88 -6.47
N VAL A 210 -18.62 -4.31 -7.31
CA VAL A 210 -17.31 -3.67 -7.43
C VAL A 210 -17.16 -3.00 -8.80
N SER A 211 -16.80 -1.73 -8.83
CA SER A 211 -16.68 -0.93 -10.04
C SER A 211 -15.43 -0.04 -10.04
N LEU A 212 -14.92 0.22 -11.23
CA LEU A 212 -13.87 1.20 -11.47
C LEU A 212 -14.53 2.52 -11.84
N ILE A 213 -14.14 3.62 -11.19
CA ILE A 213 -14.47 4.97 -11.65
C ILE A 213 -13.34 5.42 -12.56
N SER A 214 -13.69 5.90 -13.75
CA SER A 214 -12.71 6.41 -14.72
C SER A 214 -12.01 7.65 -14.17
N ASP A 215 -10.75 7.83 -14.55
CA ASP A 215 -9.95 9.03 -14.34
C ASP A 215 -10.44 10.25 -15.14
N MET A 216 -11.36 10.05 -16.09
CA MET A 216 -11.99 11.08 -16.90
C MET A 216 -13.19 11.71 -16.17
N SER A 217 -13.13 13.02 -15.95
CA SER A 217 -14.09 13.74 -15.11
C SER A 217 -15.55 13.72 -15.58
N ASN A 218 -15.78 13.59 -16.89
CA ASN A 218 -17.12 13.48 -17.45
C ASN A 218 -17.84 12.17 -17.08
N ALA A 219 -17.09 11.14 -16.66
CA ALA A 219 -17.64 9.85 -16.25
C ALA A 219 -18.04 9.82 -14.77
N TRP A 220 -17.67 10.82 -13.97
CA TRP A 220 -17.92 10.81 -12.53
C TRP A 220 -19.39 11.03 -12.16
N PRO A 221 -20.13 12.01 -12.72
CA PRO A 221 -21.49 12.28 -12.27
C PRO A 221 -22.42 11.06 -12.37
N PRO A 222 -22.43 10.28 -13.48
CA PRO A 222 -23.22 9.05 -13.53
C PRO A 222 -22.81 8.00 -12.49
N ALA A 223 -21.51 7.88 -12.18
CA ALA A 223 -21.02 6.94 -11.17
C ALA A 223 -21.40 7.37 -9.75
N LEU A 224 -21.35 8.68 -9.47
CA LEU A 224 -21.64 9.27 -8.17
C LEU A 224 -23.13 9.29 -7.84
N ILE A 225 -24.03 9.40 -8.83
CA ILE A 225 -25.48 9.28 -8.60
C ILE A 225 -25.87 7.88 -8.09
N GLU A 226 -25.11 6.85 -8.46
CA GLU A 226 -25.32 5.46 -8.03
C GLU A 226 -24.71 5.15 -6.65
N MET A 227 -23.89 6.04 -6.12
CA MET A 227 -23.20 5.90 -4.85
C MET A 227 -24.15 6.31 -3.72
N VAL A 228 -24.24 5.46 -2.69
CA VAL A 228 -25.10 5.72 -1.53
C VAL A 228 -24.27 5.84 -0.24
N PRO A 229 -24.81 6.49 0.81
CA PRO A 229 -24.12 6.60 2.08
C PRO A 229 -23.67 5.23 2.62
N GLY A 230 -22.41 5.14 2.99
CA GLY A 230 -21.78 3.90 3.48
C GLY A 230 -21.15 3.02 2.39
N ASP A 231 -21.34 3.31 1.09
CA ASP A 231 -20.54 2.69 0.03
C ASP A 231 -19.05 3.04 0.21
N VAL A 232 -18.15 2.24 -0.34
CA VAL A 232 -16.70 2.41 -0.14
C VAL A 232 -16.05 2.95 -1.41
N LEU A 233 -15.22 3.99 -1.29
CA LEU A 233 -14.31 4.42 -2.35
C LEU A 233 -12.87 4.09 -1.96
N LEU A 234 -12.23 3.17 -2.68
CA LEU A 234 -10.79 2.95 -2.62
C LEU A 234 -10.08 3.89 -3.60
N ALA A 235 -9.41 4.91 -3.08
CA ALA A 235 -8.66 5.88 -3.87
C ALA A 235 -7.15 5.64 -3.77
N PHE A 236 -6.45 5.80 -4.89
CA PHE A 236 -5.00 5.77 -4.95
C PHE A 236 -4.45 7.13 -5.39
N ASP A 237 -3.75 7.81 -4.50
CA ASP A 237 -3.15 9.11 -4.79
C ASP A 237 -1.73 9.20 -4.24
N ILE A 238 -0.75 9.26 -5.13
CA ILE A 238 0.68 9.28 -4.80
C ILE A 238 1.38 10.40 -5.57
N ARG A 239 2.51 10.83 -5.03
CA ARG A 239 3.45 11.89 -5.43
C ARG A 239 3.09 12.61 -6.73
N ARG A 240 2.96 13.94 -6.63
CA ARG A 240 2.37 14.84 -7.65
C ARG A 240 0.86 14.64 -7.75
N TYR A 241 0.22 14.68 -6.59
CA TYR A 241 -1.22 14.50 -6.40
C TYR A 241 -2.03 15.27 -7.45
N GLU A 242 -2.91 14.54 -8.12
CA GLU A 242 -3.67 15.09 -9.22
C GLU A 242 -4.99 15.66 -8.71
N ASN A 243 -5.30 16.90 -9.12
CA ASN A 243 -6.52 17.59 -8.69
C ASN A 243 -7.80 16.79 -9.02
N ASN A 244 -7.76 15.96 -10.06
CA ASN A 244 -8.89 15.13 -10.44
C ASN A 244 -9.22 14.06 -9.38
N VAL A 245 -8.20 13.43 -8.77
CA VAL A 245 -8.39 12.44 -7.70
C VAL A 245 -8.94 13.12 -6.46
N LEU A 246 -8.38 14.27 -6.08
CA LEU A 246 -8.89 15.06 -4.95
C LEU A 246 -10.37 15.41 -5.15
N GLN A 247 -10.71 15.98 -6.31
CA GLN A 247 -12.08 16.40 -6.60
C GLN A 247 -13.07 15.22 -6.56
N LEU A 248 -12.69 14.07 -7.12
CA LEU A 248 -13.54 12.88 -7.07
C LEU A 248 -13.71 12.35 -5.65
N VAL A 249 -12.64 12.33 -4.85
CA VAL A 249 -12.68 11.93 -3.44
C VAL A 249 -13.58 12.86 -2.63
N GLU A 250 -13.48 14.17 -2.85
CA GLU A 250 -14.37 15.19 -2.25
C GLU A 250 -15.84 14.90 -2.58
N MET A 251 -16.16 14.77 -3.87
CA MET A 251 -17.54 14.53 -4.30
C MET A 251 -18.09 13.21 -3.77
N ALA A 252 -17.27 12.16 -3.67
CA ALA A 252 -17.68 10.88 -3.11
C ALA A 252 -17.94 10.95 -1.60
N ALA A 253 -17.07 11.64 -0.86
CA ALA A 253 -17.27 11.89 0.57
C ALA A 253 -18.56 12.70 0.81
N GLU A 254 -18.86 13.68 -0.05
CA GLU A 254 -20.13 14.44 -0.02
C GLU A 254 -21.37 13.56 -0.25
N GLN A 255 -21.25 12.44 -1.00
CA GLN A 255 -22.33 11.43 -1.12
C GLN A 255 -22.44 10.53 0.13
N GLY A 256 -21.56 10.69 1.12
CA GLY A 256 -21.50 9.87 2.32
C GLY A 256 -20.76 8.55 2.15
N ALA A 257 -19.92 8.42 1.12
CA ALA A 257 -19.07 7.25 0.96
C ALA A 257 -17.93 7.21 1.99
N GLU A 258 -17.59 6.00 2.41
CA GLU A 258 -16.44 5.69 3.24
C GLU A 258 -15.19 5.65 2.37
N VAL A 259 -14.38 6.71 2.41
CA VAL A 259 -13.16 6.80 1.62
C VAL A 259 -12.01 6.06 2.31
N VAL A 260 -11.42 5.10 1.59
CA VAL A 260 -10.18 4.41 1.93
C VAL A 260 -9.10 4.90 0.97
N LEU A 261 -8.09 5.60 1.48
CA LEU A 261 -7.01 6.18 0.68
C LEU A 261 -5.72 5.38 0.85
N ILE A 262 -5.17 4.90 -0.26
CA ILE A 262 -3.78 4.43 -0.32
C ILE A 262 -2.93 5.55 -0.92
N THR A 263 -1.96 6.03 -0.15
CA THR A 263 -1.13 7.19 -0.50
C THR A 263 0.34 6.94 -0.17
N ASP A 264 1.17 7.96 -0.35
CA ASP A 264 2.60 7.93 -0.05
C ASP A 264 2.91 8.60 1.31
N PRO A 265 4.18 8.62 1.77
CA PRO A 265 4.53 9.13 3.10
C PRO A 265 4.36 10.65 3.24
N TRP A 266 4.14 11.35 2.13
CA TRP A 266 4.00 12.80 2.16
C TRP A 266 2.53 13.23 2.32
N VAL A 267 1.55 12.33 2.34
CA VAL A 267 0.12 12.67 2.54
C VAL A 267 -0.47 13.53 1.43
N SER A 268 -1.29 12.87 0.60
CA SER A 268 -2.17 13.53 -0.37
C SER A 268 -3.18 14.47 0.31
N PRO A 269 -3.52 15.63 -0.30
CA PRO A 269 -4.67 16.44 0.10
C PRO A 269 -5.98 15.65 0.23
N ALA A 270 -6.15 14.58 -0.55
CA ALA A 270 -7.32 13.71 -0.49
C ALA A 270 -7.46 13.01 0.87
N ALA A 271 -6.39 12.96 1.68
CA ALA A 271 -6.41 12.40 3.03
C ALA A 271 -7.37 13.15 3.97
N ALA A 272 -7.66 14.43 3.72
CA ALA A 272 -8.59 15.22 4.53
C ALA A 272 -10.03 14.68 4.48
N HIS A 273 -10.35 13.92 3.43
CA HIS A 273 -11.68 13.34 3.18
C HIS A 273 -11.67 11.81 3.34
N ALA A 274 -10.53 11.22 3.71
CA ALA A 274 -10.37 9.79 3.88
C ALA A 274 -10.69 9.38 5.33
N ARG A 275 -11.55 8.38 5.49
CA ARG A 275 -11.77 7.76 6.81
C ARG A 275 -10.60 6.87 7.21
N TYR A 276 -10.06 6.09 6.26
CA TYR A 276 -8.88 5.26 6.47
C TYR A 276 -7.77 5.66 5.52
N ARG A 277 -6.54 5.78 6.03
CA ARG A 277 -5.37 6.14 5.26
C ARG A 277 -4.26 5.10 5.45
N PHE A 278 -3.80 4.54 4.36
CA PHE A 278 -2.61 3.67 4.35
C PHE A 278 -1.51 4.31 3.51
N SER A 279 -0.47 4.81 4.20
CA SER A 279 0.71 5.39 3.56
C SER A 279 1.72 4.29 3.24
N ALA A 280 2.20 4.25 2.00
CA ALA A 280 3.22 3.30 1.53
C ALA A 280 4.51 4.03 1.16
N GLN A 281 5.66 3.48 1.53
CA GLN A 281 6.96 3.98 1.10
C GLN A 281 7.20 3.63 -0.38
N ILE A 282 7.59 4.62 -1.18
CA ILE A 282 7.68 4.46 -2.64
C ILE A 282 9.07 4.79 -3.21
N GLU A 283 9.99 5.34 -2.41
CA GLU A 283 11.29 5.78 -2.92
C GLU A 283 12.22 4.61 -3.26
N VAL A 284 12.81 4.68 -4.44
CA VAL A 284 13.77 3.70 -4.96
C VAL A 284 14.83 4.45 -5.77
N PRO A 285 16.01 3.84 -6.01
CA PRO A 285 17.08 4.43 -6.82
C PRO A 285 16.72 4.45 -8.32
N SER A 286 15.70 5.24 -8.66
CA SER A 286 15.11 5.38 -9.97
C SER A 286 14.43 6.75 -10.10
N ALA A 287 14.32 7.25 -11.33
CA ALA A 287 13.55 8.46 -11.64
C ALA A 287 12.04 8.29 -11.36
N TRP A 288 11.56 7.04 -11.31
CA TRP A 288 10.19 6.69 -10.96
C TRP A 288 10.12 6.09 -9.56
N ASP A 289 8.95 6.21 -8.95
CA ASP A 289 8.65 5.58 -7.66
C ASP A 289 8.23 4.12 -7.84
N SER A 290 8.47 3.31 -6.82
CA SER A 290 8.06 1.91 -6.80
C SER A 290 6.66 1.78 -6.19
N THR A 291 5.77 1.11 -6.91
CA THR A 291 4.42 0.80 -6.43
C THR A 291 4.34 -0.56 -5.74
N VAL A 292 5.48 -1.26 -5.51
CA VAL A 292 5.47 -2.61 -4.93
C VAL A 292 4.85 -2.63 -3.52
N ALA A 293 5.19 -1.66 -2.67
CA ALA A 293 4.59 -1.57 -1.34
C ALA A 293 3.08 -1.32 -1.41
N ILE A 294 2.62 -0.47 -2.33
CA ILE A 294 1.19 -0.22 -2.59
C ILE A 294 0.50 -1.50 -3.04
N GLN A 295 1.10 -2.23 -3.97
CA GLN A 295 0.55 -3.50 -4.47
C GLN A 295 0.39 -4.52 -3.35
N VAL A 296 1.33 -4.61 -2.41
CA VAL A 296 1.18 -5.47 -1.22
C VAL A 296 -0.03 -5.06 -0.39
N LEU A 297 -0.29 -3.76 -0.20
CA LEU A 297 -1.49 -3.32 0.52
C LEU A 297 -2.78 -3.68 -0.20
N VAL A 298 -2.81 -3.55 -1.53
CA VAL A 298 -3.96 -3.94 -2.36
C VAL A 298 -4.22 -5.44 -2.26
N GLU A 299 -3.19 -6.25 -2.46
CA GLU A 299 -3.32 -7.71 -2.44
C GLU A 299 -3.69 -8.23 -1.04
N THR A 300 -3.14 -7.63 0.02
CA THR A 300 -3.49 -7.99 1.40
C THR A 300 -4.91 -7.56 1.77
N LEU A 301 -5.39 -6.39 1.34
CA LEU A 301 -6.79 -5.98 1.51
C LEU A 301 -7.73 -6.96 0.81
N MET A 302 -7.42 -7.34 -0.43
CA MET A 302 -8.18 -8.35 -1.17
C MET A 302 -8.20 -9.70 -0.45
N ALA A 303 -7.05 -10.16 0.04
CA ALA A 303 -6.95 -11.42 0.78
C ALA A 303 -7.74 -11.39 2.10
N ALA A 304 -7.74 -10.25 2.80
CA ALA A 304 -8.54 -10.05 4.01
C ALA A 304 -10.04 -10.11 3.69
N VAL A 305 -10.51 -9.40 2.65
CA VAL A 305 -11.92 -9.45 2.24
C VAL A 305 -12.33 -10.85 1.78
N GLN A 306 -11.49 -11.51 0.98
CA GLN A 306 -11.70 -12.90 0.57
C GLN A 306 -11.87 -13.81 1.78
N SER A 307 -11.05 -13.64 2.82
CA SER A 307 -11.11 -14.45 4.04
C SER A 307 -12.41 -14.22 4.80
N LEU A 308 -12.87 -12.97 4.88
CA LEU A 308 -14.14 -12.60 5.52
C LEU A 308 -15.38 -13.07 4.73
N THR A 309 -15.25 -13.30 3.43
CA THR A 309 -16.36 -13.63 2.51
C THR A 309 -16.18 -14.99 1.81
N TRP A 310 -15.41 -15.91 2.40
CA TRP A 310 -14.92 -17.10 1.71
C TRP A 310 -16.03 -17.96 1.09
N GLN A 311 -17.14 -18.22 1.78
CA GLN A 311 -18.22 -19.06 1.21
C GLN A 311 -18.81 -18.45 -0.07
N GLN A 312 -18.94 -17.12 -0.11
CA GLN A 312 -19.42 -16.40 -1.30
C GLN A 312 -18.37 -16.42 -2.40
N THR A 313 -17.11 -16.15 -2.04
CA THR A 313 -15.97 -16.17 -2.97
C THR A 313 -15.82 -17.53 -3.63
N GLU A 314 -15.81 -18.62 -2.85
CA GLU A 314 -15.71 -19.99 -3.36
C GLU A 314 -16.83 -20.32 -4.36
N THR A 315 -18.07 -19.91 -4.04
CA THR A 315 -19.22 -20.12 -4.93
C THR A 315 -19.05 -19.38 -6.25
N ARG A 316 -18.54 -18.14 -6.21
CA ARG A 316 -18.28 -17.32 -7.40
C ARG A 316 -17.13 -17.88 -8.23
N MET A 317 -16.07 -18.35 -7.58
CA MET A 317 -14.92 -18.97 -8.24
C MET A 317 -15.32 -20.24 -8.99
N LYS A 318 -16.12 -21.13 -8.37
CA LYS A 318 -16.67 -22.32 -9.06
C LYS A 318 -17.45 -21.94 -10.31
N ARG A 319 -18.35 -20.95 -10.21
CA ARG A 319 -19.10 -20.45 -11.36
C ARG A 319 -18.21 -19.82 -12.43
N LEU A 320 -17.14 -19.13 -12.03
CA LEU A 320 -16.17 -18.54 -12.95
C LEU A 320 -15.41 -19.63 -13.72
N GLU A 321 -14.99 -20.71 -13.05
CA GLU A 321 -14.33 -21.85 -13.70
C GLU A 321 -15.23 -22.52 -14.75
N GLU A 322 -16.52 -22.70 -14.44
CA GLU A 322 -17.52 -23.20 -15.40
C GLU A 322 -17.62 -22.30 -16.65
N LEU A 323 -17.62 -20.98 -16.45
CA LEU A 323 -17.66 -20.01 -17.54
C LEU A 323 -16.37 -20.03 -18.37
N TYR A 324 -15.20 -20.10 -17.74
CA TYR A 324 -13.91 -20.21 -18.44
C TYR A 324 -13.80 -21.50 -19.24
N ALA A 325 -14.27 -22.61 -18.69
CA ALA A 325 -14.30 -23.90 -19.39
C ALA A 325 -15.19 -23.82 -20.64
N ARG A 326 -16.36 -23.19 -20.54
CA ARG A 326 -17.28 -22.98 -21.67
C ARG A 326 -16.71 -22.03 -22.71
N ALA A 327 -16.07 -20.94 -22.29
CA ALA A 327 -15.45 -19.96 -23.17
C ALA A 327 -14.15 -20.45 -23.81
N ARG A 328 -13.62 -21.61 -23.39
CA ARG A 328 -12.29 -22.13 -23.78
C ARG A 328 -11.20 -21.08 -23.55
N PHE A 329 -11.34 -20.32 -22.46
CA PHE A 329 -10.49 -19.16 -22.19
C PHE A 329 -9.02 -19.54 -22.00
N PHE A 330 -8.77 -20.66 -21.29
CA PHE A 330 -7.43 -21.19 -21.10
C PHE A 330 -7.10 -22.29 -22.10
N ARG A 331 -5.85 -22.26 -22.58
CA ARG A 331 -5.30 -23.29 -23.47
C ARG A 331 -5.18 -24.60 -22.68
N ARG A 332 -5.95 -25.62 -23.04
CA ARG A 332 -5.75 -26.96 -22.48
C ARG A 332 -4.40 -27.48 -22.95
N ALA A 333 -3.56 -27.93 -22.02
CA ALA A 333 -2.33 -28.66 -22.37
C ALA A 333 -2.72 -29.89 -23.20
N LYS A 334 -2.02 -30.08 -24.32
CA LYS A 334 -2.11 -31.31 -25.12
C LYS A 334 -1.34 -32.43 -24.45
#